data_AF-A0A5J4X6E8-F1
#
_entry.id   AF-A0A5J4X6E8-F1
#
_cell.length_a   1.000
_cell.length_b   1.000
_cell.length_c   1.000
_cell.angle_alpha   90.00
_cell.angle_beta   90.00
_cell.angle_gamma   90.00
#
_symmetry.space_group_name_H-M   'P 1'
#
loop_
_entity.id
_entity.type
_entity.pdbx_description
1 polymer ?
#
loop_
_entity_poly.entity_id
_entity_poly.type
_entity_poly.pdbx_seq_one_letter_code
_entity_poly.pdbx_strand_id
1 'polypeptide(L)'
;MAFNLLIIALATLSFSAKIKVKHVDKFADIPVHDPEVIRWRNSFETWDKKGVIKESFGGCALDFDDGLTFLNKTKAKKGAKEDAADYLAIAADKVPTLKASQIIPDSEWEAIGKCEQLDISDDGVDERQIAYTAYFRNEDDFYPSSAYNILKGPSKHYISYDDADQSNGDGIGDIDGTYYSYLSDLDRNCHRGELTSYVASSRYYDGVVDVACYPNDFSKVPGYNVNYTKDEDRVRGSPEIIKDECTGTGKFKAYLKKYTWGSFHGGNLNTLKRAIVRFGPVQAGVQPAKYDSAGNAIIQQIFYPYIPGSSEGSYSNVYYNGLFIGWNSTHLLLIEDDFNDDQEYIGKKVGGIEIVSQGSYFDLDSDPIKEFADQTFDDFYINYANVYGNSVSVVRAALGLIAAVLVLPALLL
;
A
#
# COMPACT_ATOMS: atom_id res chain seq x y z
N MET A 1 -10.94 43.53 12.08
CA MET A 1 -11.33 43.02 10.74
C MET A 1 -10.75 41.64 10.42
N ALA A 2 -9.53 41.31 10.85
CA ALA A 2 -8.91 40.00 10.58
C ALA A 2 -9.70 38.78 11.09
N PHE A 3 -10.36 38.87 12.25
CA PHE A 3 -11.15 37.77 12.83
C PHE A 3 -12.37 37.39 11.98
N ASN A 4 -13.07 38.37 11.39
CA ASN A 4 -14.22 38.11 10.52
C ASN A 4 -13.78 37.51 9.17
N LEU A 5 -12.60 37.90 8.65
CA LEU A 5 -12.02 37.31 7.45
C LEU A 5 -11.60 35.86 7.66
N LEU A 6 -11.03 35.53 8.84
CA LEU A 6 -10.68 34.17 9.22
C LEU A 6 -11.94 33.28 9.35
N ILE A 7 -13.00 33.80 9.97
CA ILE A 7 -14.29 33.08 10.11
C ILE A 7 -14.94 32.87 8.74
N ILE A 8 -14.92 33.87 7.85
CA ILE A 8 -15.46 33.74 6.49
C ILE A 8 -14.62 32.76 5.65
N ALA A 9 -13.29 32.75 5.80
CA ALA A 9 -12.39 31.81 5.15
C ALA A 9 -12.61 30.37 5.67
N LEU A 10 -12.74 30.17 6.99
CA LEU A 10 -13.06 28.88 7.59
C LEU A 10 -14.46 28.40 7.18
N ALA A 11 -15.45 29.29 7.16
CA ALA A 11 -16.81 28.98 6.71
C ALA A 11 -16.81 28.58 5.23
N THR A 12 -16.15 29.33 4.34
CA THR A 12 -16.05 28.98 2.92
C THR A 12 -15.30 27.67 2.68
N LEU A 13 -14.25 27.37 3.46
CA LEU A 13 -13.58 26.06 3.43
C LEU A 13 -14.52 24.92 3.89
N SER A 14 -15.31 25.12 4.95
CA SER A 14 -16.30 24.12 5.41
C SER A 14 -17.44 23.90 4.44
N PHE A 15 -17.87 24.92 3.67
CA PHE A 15 -18.88 24.77 2.63
C PHE A 15 -18.32 24.13 1.35
N SER A 16 -17.01 24.28 1.10
CA SER A 16 -16.32 23.68 -0.07
C SER A 16 -16.02 22.19 0.11
N ALA A 17 -15.97 21.71 1.36
CA ALA A 17 -15.78 20.31 1.73
C ALA A 17 -17.10 19.51 1.78
N LYS A 18 -18.19 20.00 1.16
CA LYS A 18 -19.41 19.19 1.02
C LYS A 18 -19.15 18.05 0.04
N ILE A 19 -19.19 16.83 0.56
CA ILE A 19 -19.24 15.60 -0.23
C ILE A 19 -20.34 15.77 -1.28
N LYS A 20 -19.96 15.79 -2.56
CA LYS A 20 -20.92 15.79 -3.65
C LYS A 20 -21.44 14.37 -3.81
N VAL A 21 -22.43 14.01 -3.01
CA VAL A 21 -23.18 12.77 -3.21
C VAL A 21 -24.09 12.99 -4.41
N LYS A 22 -23.78 12.34 -5.52
CA LYS A 22 -24.64 12.34 -6.72
C LYS A 22 -25.47 11.07 -6.69
N HIS A 23 -26.77 11.21 -6.43
CA HIS A 23 -27.72 10.12 -6.61
C HIS A 23 -27.94 9.92 -8.11
N VAL A 24 -27.93 8.67 -8.54
CA VAL A 24 -28.26 8.27 -9.91
C VAL A 24 -29.34 7.20 -9.84
N ASP A 25 -30.25 7.21 -10.81
CA ASP A 25 -31.41 6.31 -10.80
C ASP A 25 -31.04 4.89 -11.27
N LYS A 26 -29.94 4.74 -12.02
CA LYS A 26 -29.47 3.48 -12.56
C LYS A 26 -27.97 3.32 -12.36
N PHE A 27 -27.52 2.08 -12.18
CA PHE A 27 -26.09 1.77 -12.07
C PHE A 27 -25.30 2.21 -13.31
N ALA A 28 -25.88 2.08 -14.51
CA ALA A 28 -25.26 2.51 -15.77
C ALA A 28 -25.01 4.03 -15.87
N ASP A 29 -25.64 4.84 -15.01
CA ASP A 29 -25.45 6.29 -14.96
C ASP A 29 -24.26 6.69 -14.04
N ILE A 30 -23.66 5.71 -13.33
CA ILE A 30 -22.41 5.91 -12.57
C ILE A 30 -21.28 6.04 -13.60
N PRO A 31 -20.54 7.16 -13.62
CA PRO A 31 -19.40 7.32 -14.52
C PRO A 31 -18.36 6.24 -14.29
N VAL A 32 -17.75 5.76 -15.37
CA VAL A 32 -16.62 4.82 -15.30
C VAL A 32 -15.47 5.48 -14.52
N HIS A 33 -14.82 4.69 -13.67
CA HIS A 33 -13.64 5.12 -12.90
C HIS A 33 -12.55 5.62 -13.86
N ASP A 34 -11.93 6.76 -13.54
CA ASP A 34 -10.74 7.24 -14.25
C ASP A 34 -9.51 6.47 -13.71
N PRO A 35 -8.91 5.56 -14.50
CA PRO A 35 -7.81 4.73 -14.04
C PRO A 35 -6.53 5.52 -13.76
N GLU A 36 -6.49 6.80 -14.10
CA GLU A 36 -5.38 7.70 -13.79
C GLU A 36 -5.46 8.26 -12.35
N VAL A 37 -6.52 7.95 -11.59
CA VAL A 37 -6.70 8.39 -10.22
C VAL A 37 -6.07 7.38 -9.26
N ILE A 38 -5.03 7.81 -8.55
CA ILE A 38 -4.46 7.08 -7.41
C ILE A 38 -5.19 7.50 -6.15
N ARG A 39 -5.66 6.49 -5.42
CA ARG A 39 -6.19 6.59 -4.07
C ARG A 39 -5.07 6.34 -3.07
N TRP A 40 -4.87 7.25 -2.14
CA TRP A 40 -3.85 7.16 -1.10
C TRP A 40 -4.51 7.09 0.26
N ARG A 41 -4.01 6.24 1.15
CA ARG A 41 -4.35 6.39 2.58
C ARG A 41 -3.89 7.77 3.05
N ASN A 42 -4.80 8.54 3.64
CA ASN A 42 -4.58 9.91 4.09
C ASN A 42 -4.89 10.10 5.58
N SER A 43 -5.54 9.11 6.22
CA SER A 43 -5.68 9.01 7.67
C SER A 43 -4.64 8.05 8.24
N PHE A 44 -3.87 8.56 9.20
CA PHE A 44 -2.91 7.79 9.99
C PHE A 44 -3.08 8.19 11.45
N GLU A 45 -3.15 7.21 12.33
CA GLU A 45 -3.25 7.45 13.76
C GLU A 45 -1.97 8.13 14.26
N THR A 46 -2.12 9.02 15.23
CA THR A 46 -0.99 9.64 15.93
C THR A 46 -1.03 9.28 17.40
N TRP A 47 0.14 9.21 18.02
CA TRP A 47 0.26 8.93 19.44
C TRP A 47 1.27 9.86 20.11
N ASP A 48 1.23 9.90 21.43
CA ASP A 48 2.22 10.61 22.23
C ASP A 48 3.47 9.74 22.49
N LYS A 49 4.44 10.29 23.23
CA LYS A 49 5.69 9.58 23.57
C LYS A 49 5.48 8.35 24.47
N LYS A 50 4.32 8.21 25.09
CA LYS A 50 3.95 7.07 25.93
C LYS A 50 3.16 6.03 25.14
N GLY A 51 2.93 6.26 23.85
CA GLY A 51 2.18 5.36 22.98
C GLY A 51 0.68 5.43 23.12
N VAL A 52 0.17 6.50 23.72
CA VAL A 52 -1.27 6.73 23.81
C VAL A 52 -1.74 7.36 22.51
N ILE A 53 -2.65 6.68 21.81
CA ILE A 53 -3.34 7.22 20.63
C ILE A 53 -3.99 8.54 21.05
N LYS A 54 -3.70 9.60 20.30
CA LYS A 54 -4.40 10.87 20.46
C LYS A 54 -5.78 10.67 19.89
N GLU A 55 -6.82 10.96 20.68
CA GLU A 55 -8.22 10.83 20.28
C GLU A 55 -8.43 11.38 18.86
N SER A 56 -8.60 10.46 17.92
CA SER A 56 -9.18 10.76 16.63
C SER A 56 -10.67 10.73 16.90
N PHE A 57 -11.33 11.89 16.88
CA PHE A 57 -12.79 11.93 16.88
C PHE A 57 -13.26 11.26 15.58
N GLY A 58 -13.38 9.94 15.62
CA GLY A 58 -13.80 9.09 14.52
C GLY A 58 -15.10 9.62 13.96
N GLY A 59 -15.05 10.11 12.73
CA GLY A 59 -16.25 10.44 11.95
C GLY A 59 -16.64 11.93 11.84
N CYS A 60 -16.03 12.86 12.59
CA CYS A 60 -16.42 14.28 12.50
C CYS A 60 -15.44 15.19 11.75
N ALA A 61 -14.21 14.72 11.49
CA ALA A 61 -13.36 15.40 10.52
C ALA A 61 -13.82 14.98 9.11
N LEU A 62 -14.24 15.94 8.30
CA LEU A 62 -14.51 15.78 6.85
C LEU A 62 -13.26 15.35 6.04
N ASP A 63 -12.20 14.91 6.72
CA ASP A 63 -10.99 14.38 6.14
C ASP A 63 -11.28 12.93 5.75
N PHE A 64 -11.66 12.73 4.49
CA PHE A 64 -11.75 11.41 3.90
C PHE A 64 -10.48 10.60 4.22
N ASP A 65 -10.68 9.34 4.61
CA ASP A 65 -9.59 8.38 4.84
C ASP A 65 -8.67 8.25 3.62
N ASP A 66 -9.16 8.63 2.44
CA ASP A 66 -8.47 8.58 1.17
C ASP A 66 -8.17 9.97 0.59
N GLY A 67 -6.90 10.21 0.24
CA GLY A 67 -6.45 11.30 -0.61
C GLY A 67 -6.42 10.87 -2.08
N LEU A 68 -6.70 11.78 -3.00
CA LEU A 68 -6.67 11.49 -4.45
C LEU A 68 -5.57 12.28 -5.15
N THR A 69 -4.83 11.64 -6.05
CA THR A 69 -3.93 12.31 -7.00
C THR A 69 -4.12 11.74 -8.39
N PHE A 70 -3.88 12.55 -9.42
CA PHE A 70 -3.86 12.07 -10.80
C PHE A 70 -2.44 11.75 -11.24
N LEU A 71 -2.24 10.58 -11.84
CA LEU A 71 -0.97 10.13 -12.42
C LEU A 71 -0.42 11.19 -13.37
N ASN A 72 -1.22 11.60 -14.37
CA ASN A 72 -0.82 12.61 -15.36
C ASN A 72 -0.36 13.98 -14.78
N LYS A 73 -0.76 14.33 -13.54
CA LYS A 73 -0.36 15.57 -12.86
C LYS A 73 0.85 15.41 -11.94
N THR A 74 1.23 14.18 -11.63
CA THR A 74 2.39 13.88 -10.79
C THR A 74 3.66 13.95 -11.63
N LYS A 75 4.74 14.50 -11.06
CA LYS A 75 6.00 14.69 -11.77
C LYS A 75 6.78 13.37 -11.92
N ALA A 76 7.17 13.03 -13.14
CA ALA A 76 8.07 11.90 -13.40
C ALA A 76 9.48 12.13 -12.83
N LYS A 77 10.24 11.04 -12.60
CA LYS A 77 11.66 11.13 -12.26
C LYS A 77 12.42 11.86 -13.38
N LYS A 78 13.40 12.67 -13.00
CA LYS A 78 14.19 13.46 -13.96
C LYS A 78 14.80 12.53 -15.02
N GLY A 79 14.52 12.81 -16.29
CA GLY A 79 15.01 12.05 -17.43
C GLY A 79 14.15 10.85 -17.84
N ALA A 80 13.16 10.46 -17.03
CA ALA A 80 12.21 9.42 -17.41
C ALA A 80 11.16 9.96 -18.38
N LYS A 81 10.83 9.18 -19.40
CA LYS A 81 9.81 9.50 -20.39
C LYS A 81 8.86 8.31 -20.59
N GLU A 82 7.56 8.59 -20.61
CA GLU A 82 6.52 7.56 -20.78
C GLU A 82 6.50 6.97 -22.19
N ASP A 83 6.86 7.78 -23.19
CA ASP A 83 6.92 7.44 -24.60
C ASP A 83 8.28 6.84 -25.02
N ALA A 84 9.18 6.59 -24.07
CA ALA A 84 10.43 5.89 -24.36
C ALA A 84 10.16 4.45 -24.81
N ALA A 85 10.91 3.99 -25.81
CA ALA A 85 10.85 2.61 -26.28
C ALA A 85 11.27 1.62 -25.18
N ASP A 86 12.22 2.04 -24.36
CA ASP A 86 12.77 1.32 -23.23
C ASP A 86 12.84 2.21 -21.99
N TYR A 87 12.51 1.63 -20.85
CA TYR A 87 12.67 2.28 -19.56
C TYR A 87 12.90 1.25 -18.48
N LEU A 88 13.80 1.56 -17.57
CA LEU A 88 14.04 0.74 -16.40
C LEU A 88 14.25 1.64 -15.18
N ALA A 89 13.43 1.46 -14.15
CA ALA A 89 13.51 2.24 -12.91
C ALA A 89 14.81 1.96 -12.16
N ILE A 90 15.28 0.71 -12.20
CA ILE A 90 16.49 0.21 -11.53
C ILE A 90 17.27 -0.63 -12.53
N ALA A 91 18.51 -0.26 -12.80
CA ALA A 91 19.35 -0.99 -13.76
C ALA A 91 19.42 -2.49 -13.44
N ALA A 92 19.35 -3.34 -14.48
CA ALA A 92 19.18 -4.78 -14.31
C ALA A 92 20.36 -5.44 -13.57
N ASP A 93 21.58 -4.93 -13.78
CA ASP A 93 22.79 -5.34 -13.06
C ASP A 93 22.79 -4.93 -11.58
N LYS A 94 22.00 -3.91 -11.22
CA LYS A 94 21.89 -3.45 -9.84
C LYS A 94 20.93 -4.27 -9.02
N VAL A 95 19.81 -4.72 -9.59
CA VAL A 95 18.79 -5.51 -8.88
C VAL A 95 19.43 -6.59 -8.00
N PRO A 96 20.17 -7.60 -8.51
CA PRO A 96 20.70 -8.69 -7.69
C PRO A 96 21.69 -8.26 -6.59
N THR A 97 22.22 -7.03 -6.66
CA THR A 97 23.19 -6.50 -5.69
C THR A 97 22.56 -5.77 -4.51
N LEU A 98 21.27 -5.42 -4.60
CA LEU A 98 20.57 -4.66 -3.56
C LEU A 98 20.20 -5.55 -2.39
N LYS A 99 20.14 -4.97 -1.18
CA LYS A 99 19.66 -5.67 0.00
C LYS A 99 18.22 -6.18 -0.15
N ALA A 100 17.41 -5.48 -0.93
CA ALA A 100 16.05 -5.89 -1.32
C ALA A 100 15.99 -7.23 -2.07
N SER A 101 17.11 -7.66 -2.68
CA SER A 101 17.22 -8.91 -3.44
C SER A 101 17.85 -10.04 -2.66
N GLN A 102 18.27 -9.80 -1.40
CA GLN A 102 18.89 -10.81 -0.58
C GLN A 102 17.91 -11.93 -0.23
N ILE A 103 18.46 -13.13 -0.07
CA ILE A 103 17.72 -14.29 0.42
C ILE A 103 17.38 -14.02 1.87
N ILE A 104 16.08 -14.05 2.19
CA ILE A 104 15.60 -14.04 3.56
C ILE A 104 15.82 -15.46 4.08
N PRO A 105 16.66 -15.68 5.11
CA PRO A 105 16.91 -17.01 5.62
C PRO A 105 15.62 -17.64 6.17
N ASP A 106 15.46 -18.97 6.04
CA ASP A 106 14.30 -19.69 6.59
C ASP A 106 14.08 -19.40 8.09
N SER A 107 15.16 -19.20 8.85
CA SER A 107 15.08 -18.84 10.27
C SER A 107 14.37 -17.49 10.51
N GLU A 108 14.45 -16.55 9.58
CA GLU A 108 13.72 -15.28 9.67
C GLU A 108 12.24 -15.48 9.32
N TRP A 109 11.92 -16.31 8.34
CA TRP A 109 10.53 -16.71 8.05
C TRP A 109 9.90 -17.46 9.22
N GLU A 110 10.62 -18.40 9.83
CA GLU A 110 10.20 -19.08 11.05
C GLU A 110 10.02 -18.09 12.22
N ALA A 111 10.88 -17.06 12.30
CA ALA A 111 10.73 -16.03 13.31
C ALA A 111 9.46 -15.20 13.09
N ILE A 112 9.12 -14.86 11.85
CA ILE A 112 7.87 -14.16 11.51
C ILE A 112 6.65 -15.05 11.83
N GLY A 113 6.68 -16.32 11.41
CA GLY A 113 5.59 -17.28 11.60
C GLY A 113 5.26 -17.60 13.07
N LYS A 114 6.16 -17.28 14.01
CA LYS A 114 5.91 -17.36 15.46
C LYS A 114 4.97 -16.27 15.99
N CYS A 115 4.53 -15.36 15.13
CA CYS A 115 3.62 -14.27 15.45
C CYS A 115 2.45 -14.26 14.46
N GLU A 116 1.36 -14.98 14.79
CA GLU A 116 0.22 -15.24 13.89
C GLU A 116 -0.39 -13.98 13.28
N GLN A 117 -0.46 -12.88 14.04
CA GLN A 117 -1.01 -11.61 13.57
C GLN A 117 -0.05 -10.78 12.69
N LEU A 118 1.20 -11.23 12.50
CA LEU A 118 2.09 -10.62 11.52
C LEU A 118 1.80 -11.17 10.14
N ASP A 119 0.83 -10.54 9.48
CA ASP A 119 0.64 -10.65 8.04
C ASP A 119 1.71 -9.83 7.33
N ILE A 120 2.92 -10.40 7.25
CA ILE A 120 3.91 -10.00 6.26
C ILE A 120 3.59 -10.86 5.06
N SER A 121 3.29 -10.25 3.92
CA SER A 121 3.02 -10.98 2.66
C SER A 121 4.00 -12.13 2.51
N ASP A 122 3.53 -13.33 2.16
CA ASP A 122 4.29 -14.60 2.14
C ASP A 122 5.66 -14.54 1.43
N ASP A 123 5.93 -13.48 0.66
CA ASP A 123 7.17 -13.23 -0.09
C ASP A 123 7.88 -11.90 0.24
N GLY A 124 7.38 -11.11 1.20
CA GLY A 124 7.91 -9.80 1.57
C GLY A 124 7.85 -8.77 0.43
N VAL A 125 6.88 -8.87 -0.49
CA VAL A 125 6.75 -7.95 -1.63
C VAL A 125 6.60 -6.50 -1.17
N ASP A 126 5.88 -6.23 -0.09
CA ASP A 126 5.72 -4.88 0.45
C ASP A 126 7.07 -4.29 0.87
N GLU A 127 7.85 -5.05 1.67
CA GLU A 127 9.18 -4.65 2.13
C GLU A 127 10.12 -4.43 0.94
N ARG A 128 10.07 -5.32 -0.06
CA ARG A 128 10.86 -5.19 -1.29
C ARG A 128 10.48 -3.94 -2.07
N GLN A 129 9.19 -3.69 -2.30
CA GLN A 129 8.75 -2.52 -3.03
C GLN A 129 9.15 -1.23 -2.31
N ILE A 130 9.07 -1.18 -0.97
CA ILE A 130 9.57 -0.06 -0.16
C ILE A 130 11.07 0.17 -0.43
N ALA A 131 11.88 -0.90 -0.36
CA ALA A 131 13.33 -0.84 -0.55
C ALA A 131 13.73 -0.40 -1.97
N TYR A 132 13.16 -1.04 -2.99
CA TYR A 132 13.42 -0.69 -4.38
C TYR A 132 12.91 0.73 -4.71
N THR A 133 11.81 1.18 -4.09
CA THR A 133 11.35 2.57 -4.19
C THR A 133 12.39 3.52 -3.58
N ALA A 134 12.97 3.19 -2.43
CA ALA A 134 14.02 4.01 -1.83
C ALA A 134 15.25 4.13 -2.73
N TYR A 135 15.71 3.02 -3.30
CA TYR A 135 16.82 3.01 -4.25
C TYR A 135 16.48 3.82 -5.50
N PHE A 136 15.28 3.64 -6.06
CA PHE A 136 14.81 4.42 -7.20
C PHE A 136 14.81 5.94 -6.91
N ARG A 137 14.40 6.36 -5.72
CA ARG A 137 14.27 7.79 -5.39
C ARG A 137 15.61 8.43 -5.05
N ASN A 138 16.41 7.76 -4.22
CA ASN A 138 17.52 8.36 -3.50
C ASN A 138 18.80 7.52 -3.54
N GLU A 139 18.80 6.38 -4.23
CA GLU A 139 19.90 5.40 -4.20
C GLU A 139 20.19 4.87 -2.78
N ASP A 140 19.17 4.90 -1.91
CA ASP A 140 19.22 4.34 -0.57
C ASP A 140 19.04 2.81 -0.65
N ASP A 141 20.07 2.05 -0.27
CA ASP A 141 20.06 0.57 -0.24
C ASP A 141 19.92 0.03 1.20
N PHE A 142 18.73 -0.47 1.52
CA PHE A 142 18.38 -1.07 2.81
C PHE A 142 17.30 -2.15 2.64
N TYR A 143 17.15 -3.01 3.64
CA TYR A 143 15.99 -3.90 3.76
C TYR A 143 15.13 -3.46 4.96
N PRO A 144 13.81 -3.24 4.82
CA PRO A 144 12.96 -2.77 5.90
C PRO A 144 12.96 -3.65 7.15
N SER A 145 13.05 -3.02 8.31
CA SER A 145 12.79 -3.66 9.61
C SER A 145 11.31 -3.57 9.97
N SER A 146 10.58 -4.67 9.79
CA SER A 146 9.20 -4.78 10.25
C SER A 146 9.11 -4.69 11.77
N ALA A 147 10.07 -5.27 12.50
CA ALA A 147 10.13 -5.19 13.96
C ALA A 147 10.20 -3.73 14.46
N TYR A 148 11.02 -2.88 13.83
CA TYR A 148 11.08 -1.46 14.17
C TYR A 148 9.71 -0.79 14.05
N ASN A 149 9.01 -0.98 12.93
CA ASN A 149 7.72 -0.35 12.68
C ASN A 149 6.63 -0.85 13.65
N ILE A 150 6.59 -2.15 13.94
CA ILE A 150 5.67 -2.71 14.95
C ILE A 150 5.93 -2.09 16.32
N LEU A 151 7.19 -2.09 16.76
CA LEU A 151 7.57 -1.59 18.08
C LEU A 151 7.48 -0.07 18.19
N LYS A 152 7.39 0.65 17.07
CA LYS A 152 7.18 2.10 17.05
C LYS A 152 5.75 2.55 17.13
N GLY A 153 4.79 1.71 16.73
CA GLY A 153 3.39 2.07 16.79
C GLY A 153 2.87 2.26 18.23
N PRO A 154 1.62 2.73 18.40
CA PRO A 154 1.03 3.00 19.70
C PRO A 154 0.85 1.71 20.52
N SER A 155 0.76 1.85 21.84
CA SER A 155 0.55 0.74 22.79
C SER A 155 -0.75 0.87 23.57
N LYS A 156 -1.36 2.06 23.60
CA LYS A 156 -2.53 2.38 24.43
C LYS A 156 -3.51 3.28 23.71
N HIS A 157 -4.77 3.27 24.14
CA HIS A 157 -5.78 4.24 23.74
C HIS A 157 -6.73 4.54 24.91
N TYR A 158 -7.51 5.61 24.78
CA TYR A 158 -8.63 5.88 25.68
C TYR A 158 -9.88 5.18 25.14
N ILE A 159 -10.49 4.30 25.94
CA ILE A 159 -11.78 3.66 25.63
C ILE A 159 -12.88 4.44 26.34
N SER A 160 -13.96 4.75 25.62
CA SER A 160 -15.19 5.23 26.25
C SER A 160 -15.85 4.09 27.02
N TYR A 161 -16.32 4.36 28.23
CA TYR A 161 -16.92 3.35 29.11
C TYR A 161 -18.04 2.53 28.43
N ASP A 162 -18.74 3.09 27.42
CA ASP A 162 -19.78 2.41 26.63
C ASP A 162 -19.27 1.23 25.76
N ASP A 163 -18.03 1.27 25.28
CA ASP A 163 -17.52 0.23 24.35
C ASP A 163 -17.11 -1.06 25.05
N ALA A 164 -16.90 -1.03 26.37
CA ALA A 164 -16.40 -2.16 27.14
C ALA A 164 -17.51 -3.15 27.59
N ASP A 165 -18.78 -2.76 27.57
CA ASP A 165 -19.91 -3.58 28.08
C ASP A 165 -21.11 -3.65 27.13
N GLN A 166 -20.86 -3.93 25.84
CA GLN A 166 -21.94 -4.23 24.87
C GLN A 166 -22.75 -5.49 25.23
N SER A 167 -22.31 -6.28 26.22
CA SER A 167 -23.03 -7.46 26.71
C SER A 167 -24.26 -7.15 27.58
N ASN A 168 -24.32 -5.99 28.22
CA ASN A 168 -25.37 -5.70 29.22
C ASN A 168 -26.36 -4.58 28.83
N GLY A 169 -26.25 -3.99 27.64
CA GLY A 169 -27.30 -3.14 27.06
C GLY A 169 -27.52 -1.76 27.71
N ASP A 170 -26.93 -1.50 28.87
CA ASP A 170 -26.95 -0.21 29.55
C ASP A 170 -25.54 0.38 29.57
N GLY A 171 -25.12 0.93 28.43
CA GLY A 171 -23.90 1.72 28.36
C GLY A 171 -24.02 2.96 29.27
N ILE A 172 -23.16 3.06 30.28
CA ILE A 172 -23.05 4.23 31.18
C ILE A 172 -21.85 5.08 30.75
N GLY A 173 -21.84 5.56 29.50
CA GLY A 173 -20.81 6.49 29.00
C GLY A 173 -21.00 7.93 29.48
N ASP A 174 -22.15 8.23 30.07
CA ASP A 174 -22.51 9.56 30.59
C ASP A 174 -22.92 9.44 32.07
N ILE A 175 -22.12 9.99 32.97
CA ILE A 175 -22.48 10.20 34.38
C ILE A 175 -22.65 11.70 34.60
N ASP A 176 -23.90 12.14 34.77
CA ASP A 176 -24.29 13.54 35.02
C ASP A 176 -23.83 14.54 33.93
N GLY A 177 -23.92 14.17 32.66
CA GLY A 177 -23.50 14.97 31.50
C GLY A 177 -21.99 14.92 31.23
N THR A 178 -21.26 14.04 31.91
CA THR A 178 -19.79 13.92 31.80
C THR A 178 -19.41 12.59 31.16
N TYR A 179 -18.70 12.67 30.04
CA TYR A 179 -18.11 11.52 29.38
C TYR A 179 -16.80 11.12 30.07
N TYR A 180 -16.71 9.85 30.44
CA TYR A 180 -15.50 9.27 31.02
C TYR A 180 -14.86 8.30 30.04
N SER A 181 -13.56 8.45 29.86
CA SER A 181 -12.71 7.47 29.18
C SER A 181 -11.61 7.01 30.12
N TYR A 182 -11.17 5.77 29.95
CA TYR A 182 -10.04 5.23 30.70
C TYR A 182 -8.97 4.70 29.75
N LEU A 183 -7.73 4.74 30.22
CA LEU A 183 -6.59 4.29 29.45
C LEU A 183 -6.56 2.75 29.43
N SER A 184 -6.61 2.16 28.24
CA SER A 184 -6.51 0.73 28.02
C SER A 184 -5.30 0.40 27.13
N ASP A 185 -4.78 -0.82 27.26
CA ASP A 185 -3.83 -1.36 26.29
C ASP A 185 -4.56 -1.67 24.98
N LEU A 186 -3.86 -1.48 23.87
CA LEU A 186 -4.34 -1.83 22.53
C LEU A 186 -4.39 -3.34 22.27
N ASP A 187 -3.80 -4.14 23.17
CA ASP A 187 -3.55 -5.56 23.00
C ASP A 187 -2.94 -5.92 21.63
N ARG A 188 -2.07 -5.03 21.09
CA ARG A 188 -1.41 -5.22 19.81
C ARG A 188 -0.28 -6.24 19.94
N ASN A 189 -0.57 -7.51 19.71
CA ASN A 189 0.35 -8.59 19.99
C ASN A 189 0.25 -9.72 18.98
N CYS A 190 1.01 -10.80 19.17
CA CYS A 190 1.07 -11.89 18.19
C CYS A 190 -0.22 -12.69 18.03
N HIS A 191 -1.23 -12.50 18.90
CA HIS A 191 -2.48 -13.27 18.89
C HIS A 191 -3.73 -12.40 18.77
N ARG A 192 -3.61 -11.07 18.97
CA ARG A 192 -4.72 -10.11 19.02
C ARG A 192 -4.28 -8.74 18.51
N GLY A 193 -5.29 -7.98 18.10
CA GLY A 193 -5.15 -6.58 17.71
C GLY A 193 -4.69 -6.39 16.27
N GLU A 194 -4.97 -5.21 15.74
CA GLU A 194 -4.68 -4.87 14.34
C GLU A 194 -3.23 -4.33 14.21
N LEU A 195 -2.25 -5.24 14.10
CA LEU A 195 -0.84 -4.88 13.93
C LEU A 195 -0.60 -4.05 12.66
N THR A 196 -1.25 -4.43 11.56
CA THR A 196 -1.01 -3.90 10.20
C THR A 196 -1.35 -2.41 10.07
N SER A 197 -2.50 -1.96 10.59
CA SER A 197 -2.88 -0.54 10.54
C SER A 197 -1.89 0.36 11.28
N TYR A 198 -1.40 -0.06 12.44
CA TYR A 198 -0.39 0.70 13.19
C TYR A 198 1.01 0.65 12.56
N VAL A 199 1.35 -0.42 11.86
CA VAL A 199 2.56 -0.49 11.05
C VAL A 199 2.52 0.57 9.94
N ALA A 200 1.40 0.72 9.23
CA ALA A 200 1.26 1.77 8.22
C ALA A 200 1.44 3.18 8.81
N SER A 201 0.83 3.45 9.96
CA SER A 201 0.97 4.75 10.65
C SER A 201 2.39 5.00 11.16
N SER A 202 3.07 4.00 11.71
CA SER A 202 4.47 4.14 12.14
C SER A 202 5.39 4.38 10.93
N ARG A 203 5.21 3.66 9.82
CA ARG A 203 5.94 3.90 8.56
C ARG A 203 5.73 5.33 8.07
N TYR A 204 4.50 5.84 8.14
CA TYR A 204 4.18 7.19 7.71
C TYR A 204 4.82 8.29 8.60
N TYR A 205 4.78 8.15 9.92
CA TYR A 205 5.31 9.17 10.85
C TYR A 205 6.81 9.02 11.13
N ASP A 206 7.25 7.80 11.40
CA ASP A 206 8.60 7.48 11.87
C ASP A 206 9.51 6.98 10.74
N GLY A 207 8.95 6.62 9.59
CA GLY A 207 9.70 6.10 8.45
C GLY A 207 10.01 4.62 8.60
N VAL A 208 10.89 4.15 7.72
CA VAL A 208 11.38 2.77 7.70
C VAL A 208 12.86 2.78 8.06
N VAL A 209 13.33 1.76 8.78
CA VAL A 209 14.73 1.62 9.20
C VAL A 209 15.30 0.33 8.60
N ASP A 210 16.59 0.33 8.29
CA ASP A 210 17.32 -0.84 7.79
C ASP A 210 17.36 -1.95 8.85
N VAL A 211 17.12 -3.20 8.45
CA VAL A 211 17.25 -4.40 9.30
C VAL A 211 18.66 -4.52 9.89
N ALA A 212 19.69 -4.01 9.21
CA ALA A 212 21.04 -3.94 9.77
C ALA A 212 21.14 -3.02 11.00
N CYS A 213 20.34 -1.94 11.07
CA CYS A 213 20.25 -1.07 12.24
C CYS A 213 19.31 -1.62 13.31
N TYR A 214 18.16 -2.17 12.89
CA TYR A 214 17.19 -2.78 13.80
C TYR A 214 16.76 -4.15 13.27
N PRO A 215 17.39 -5.25 13.74
CA PRO A 215 17.07 -6.60 13.25
C PRO A 215 15.59 -6.96 13.45
N ASN A 216 15.06 -7.83 12.58
CA ASN A 216 13.70 -8.38 12.69
C ASN A 216 13.60 -9.38 13.85
N ASP A 217 13.68 -8.86 15.08
CA ASP A 217 13.49 -9.57 16.33
C ASP A 217 12.11 -9.22 16.93
N PHE A 218 11.19 -10.16 16.84
CA PHE A 218 9.82 -10.01 17.34
C PHE A 218 9.64 -10.53 18.77
N SER A 219 10.72 -10.94 19.47
CA SER A 219 10.64 -11.44 20.86
C SER A 219 10.09 -10.42 21.87
N LYS A 220 10.11 -9.14 21.51
CA LYS A 220 9.55 -8.03 22.30
C LYS A 220 8.06 -7.80 22.05
N VAL A 221 7.46 -8.50 21.07
CA VAL A 221 6.03 -8.47 20.82
C VAL A 221 5.37 -9.48 21.76
N PRO A 222 4.38 -9.08 22.59
CA PRO A 222 3.70 -10.02 23.48
C PRO A 222 3.09 -11.19 22.68
N GLY A 223 3.06 -12.38 23.27
CA GLY A 223 2.59 -13.59 22.59
C GLY A 223 3.57 -14.19 21.57
N TYR A 224 4.75 -13.61 21.35
CA TYR A 224 5.74 -14.19 20.45
C TYR A 224 6.12 -15.62 20.84
N ASN A 225 6.02 -16.56 19.88
CA ASN A 225 6.35 -17.98 20.07
C ASN A 225 5.54 -18.66 21.18
N VAL A 226 4.34 -18.16 21.47
CA VAL A 226 3.42 -18.76 22.43
C VAL A 226 2.32 -19.47 21.67
N ASN A 227 2.24 -20.80 21.81
CA ASN A 227 1.08 -21.53 21.30
C ASN A 227 -0.07 -21.42 22.31
N TYR A 228 -1.25 -21.05 21.84
CA TYR A 228 -2.48 -21.11 22.63
C TYR A 228 -3.46 -22.09 21.98
N THR A 229 -4.24 -22.79 22.81
CA THR A 229 -5.28 -23.73 22.31
C THR A 229 -6.69 -23.23 22.58
N LYS A 230 -6.81 -22.20 23.43
CA LYS A 230 -8.06 -21.56 23.80
C LYS A 230 -7.89 -20.05 23.85
N ASP A 231 -8.96 -19.31 23.59
CA ASP A 231 -8.92 -17.85 23.59
C ASP A 231 -8.59 -17.24 24.96
N GLU A 232 -8.91 -17.93 26.05
CA GLU A 232 -8.58 -17.52 27.42
C GLU A 232 -7.07 -17.50 27.69
N ASP A 233 -6.29 -18.29 26.94
CA ASP A 233 -4.83 -18.39 27.06
C ASP A 233 -4.07 -17.34 26.23
N ARG A 234 -4.79 -16.52 25.44
CA ARG A 234 -4.14 -15.49 24.62
C ARG A 234 -3.55 -14.40 25.50
N VAL A 235 -2.25 -14.19 25.33
CA VAL A 235 -1.48 -13.11 25.95
C VAL A 235 -2.13 -11.75 25.65
N ARG A 236 -2.16 -10.88 26.66
CA ARG A 236 -2.59 -9.48 26.56
C ARG A 236 -1.40 -8.54 26.61
N GLY A 237 -1.63 -7.29 26.24
CA GLY A 237 -0.66 -6.22 26.23
C GLY A 237 -0.19 -5.87 24.82
N SER A 238 0.49 -4.72 24.74
CA SER A 238 1.14 -4.23 23.52
C SER A 238 2.65 -4.06 23.77
N PRO A 239 3.49 -4.10 22.73
CA PRO A 239 4.92 -3.84 22.88
C PRO A 239 5.18 -2.45 23.44
N GLU A 240 6.24 -2.33 24.24
CA GLU A 240 6.74 -1.03 24.66
C GLU A 240 7.30 -0.25 23.46
N ILE A 241 7.03 1.05 23.42
CA ILE A 241 7.55 1.91 22.37
C ILE A 241 9.05 2.07 22.50
N ILE A 242 9.74 1.72 21.41
CA ILE A 242 11.19 1.83 21.33
C ILE A 242 11.65 3.26 21.01
N LYS A 243 12.93 3.56 21.34
CA LYS A 243 13.60 4.81 20.95
C LYS A 243 14.15 4.73 19.53
N ASP A 244 14.48 5.90 18.97
CA ASP A 244 15.13 6.07 17.66
C ASP A 244 16.63 5.73 17.75
N GLU A 245 16.95 4.49 18.04
CA GLU A 245 18.31 4.00 18.27
C GLU A 245 18.51 2.65 17.57
N CYS A 246 19.70 2.38 17.04
CA CYS A 246 20.02 1.06 16.49
C CYS A 246 20.28 0.07 17.61
N THR A 247 19.82 -1.16 17.40
CA THR A 247 20.16 -2.33 18.22
C THR A 247 21.11 -3.28 17.51
N GLY A 248 21.26 -3.13 16.19
CA GLY A 248 22.19 -3.87 15.33
C GLY A 248 23.50 -3.13 15.03
N THR A 249 24.10 -3.46 13.89
CA THR A 249 25.41 -2.94 13.44
C THR A 249 25.31 -1.68 12.58
N GLY A 250 24.09 -1.30 12.18
CA GLY A 250 23.83 -0.17 11.31
C GLY A 250 23.87 1.20 11.99
N LYS A 251 23.56 2.24 11.21
CA LYS A 251 23.33 3.62 11.69
C LYS A 251 21.86 3.96 11.61
N PHE A 252 21.37 4.68 12.61
CA PHE A 252 19.97 5.04 12.65
C PHE A 252 19.70 6.07 11.55
N LYS A 253 18.92 5.65 10.55
CA LYS A 253 18.42 6.50 9.49
C LYS A 253 17.00 6.04 9.20
N ALA A 254 16.07 6.96 9.37
CA ALA A 254 14.68 6.75 9.00
C ALA A 254 14.50 7.19 7.54
N TYR A 255 14.19 6.23 6.68
CA TYR A 255 13.92 6.41 5.26
C TYR A 255 12.42 6.64 5.03
N LEU A 256 12.10 7.31 3.92
CA LEU A 256 10.73 7.39 3.38
C LEU A 256 9.65 7.87 4.38
N LYS A 257 9.99 8.76 5.34
CA LYS A 257 8.99 9.43 6.18
C LYS A 257 7.94 10.11 5.30
N LYS A 258 6.67 9.98 5.69
CA LYS A 258 5.49 10.48 4.94
C LYS A 258 5.22 9.79 3.61
N TYR A 259 5.84 8.65 3.36
CA TYR A 259 5.42 7.77 2.27
C TYR A 259 4.29 6.86 2.75
N THR A 260 3.42 6.50 1.82
CA THR A 260 2.30 5.59 2.02
C THR A 260 2.01 4.82 0.74
N TRP A 261 1.21 3.78 0.87
CA TRP A 261 0.59 3.07 -0.22
C TRP A 261 -0.48 3.92 -0.92
N GLY A 262 -0.41 3.91 -2.25
CA GLY A 262 -1.47 4.37 -3.12
C GLY A 262 -1.88 3.26 -4.08
N SER A 263 -3.16 3.18 -4.42
CA SER A 263 -3.71 2.16 -5.30
C SER A 263 -4.54 2.74 -6.45
N PHE A 264 -4.55 2.03 -7.56
CA PHE A 264 -5.42 2.31 -8.71
C PHE A 264 -5.79 1.00 -9.43
N HIS A 265 -6.85 1.02 -10.24
CA HIS A 265 -7.36 -0.14 -10.96
C HIS A 265 -7.94 0.28 -12.31
N GLY A 266 -8.15 -0.67 -13.22
CA GLY A 266 -8.80 -0.44 -14.50
C GLY A 266 -7.95 0.25 -15.56
N GLY A 267 -6.64 0.43 -15.30
CA GLY A 267 -5.71 1.06 -16.24
C GLY A 267 -5.21 0.13 -17.32
N ASN A 268 -4.47 0.70 -18.26
CA ASN A 268 -3.79 -0.05 -19.33
C ASN A 268 -2.27 0.00 -19.20
N LEU A 269 -1.53 -0.58 -20.16
CA LEU A 269 -0.06 -0.53 -20.15
C LEU A 269 0.48 0.89 -19.98
N ASN A 270 -0.12 1.90 -20.61
CA ASN A 270 0.34 3.29 -20.48
C ASN A 270 0.11 3.84 -19.06
N THR A 271 -0.97 3.46 -18.39
CA THR A 271 -1.20 3.80 -16.98
C THR A 271 -0.13 3.17 -16.08
N LEU A 272 0.25 1.91 -16.32
CA LEU A 272 1.34 1.26 -15.59
C LEU A 272 2.69 1.95 -15.84
N LYS A 273 3.04 2.22 -17.10
CA LYS A 273 4.26 2.97 -17.47
C LYS A 273 4.32 4.32 -16.76
N ARG A 274 3.19 5.03 -16.72
CA ARG A 274 3.03 6.31 -16.00
C ARG A 274 3.33 6.19 -14.52
N ALA A 275 2.79 5.16 -13.87
CA ALA A 275 3.06 4.89 -12.46
C ALA A 275 4.54 4.58 -12.24
N ILE A 276 5.15 3.76 -13.09
CA ILE A 276 6.55 3.34 -12.97
C ILE A 276 7.52 4.54 -13.06
N VAL A 277 7.38 5.42 -14.06
CA VAL A 277 8.29 6.58 -14.21
C VAL A 277 8.14 7.60 -13.08
N ARG A 278 7.02 7.57 -12.37
CA ARG A 278 6.70 8.50 -11.28
C ARG A 278 7.11 7.97 -9.94
N PHE A 279 6.80 6.71 -9.64
CA PHE A 279 6.93 6.12 -8.31
C PHE A 279 8.05 5.08 -8.22
N GLY A 280 8.52 4.57 -9.35
CA GLY A 280 9.52 3.51 -9.43
C GLY A 280 8.83 2.15 -9.54
N PRO A 281 9.26 1.13 -8.79
CA PRO A 281 8.61 -0.17 -8.78
C PRO A 281 7.11 -0.10 -8.42
N VAL A 282 6.29 -0.83 -9.17
CA VAL A 282 4.83 -0.91 -8.99
C VAL A 282 4.42 -2.37 -8.85
N GLN A 283 3.86 -2.75 -7.70
CA GLN A 283 3.22 -4.06 -7.54
C GLN A 283 1.90 -4.01 -8.29
N ALA A 284 1.69 -4.88 -9.27
CA ALA A 284 0.45 -4.90 -10.03
C ALA A 284 0.03 -6.32 -10.39
N GLY A 285 -1.28 -6.49 -10.58
CA GLY A 285 -1.88 -7.64 -11.23
C GLY A 285 -2.35 -7.26 -12.62
N VAL A 286 -1.68 -7.75 -13.67
CA VAL A 286 -2.00 -7.45 -15.07
C VAL A 286 -2.49 -8.68 -15.81
N GLN A 287 -3.37 -8.46 -16.79
CA GLN A 287 -3.86 -9.50 -17.70
C GLN A 287 -3.72 -9.00 -19.13
N PRO A 288 -3.33 -9.83 -20.10
CA PRO A 288 -3.35 -9.42 -21.49
C PRO A 288 -4.78 -9.03 -21.88
N ALA A 289 -4.91 -7.92 -22.62
CA ALA A 289 -6.22 -7.36 -22.95
C ALA A 289 -6.23 -6.86 -24.40
N LYS A 290 -7.43 -6.89 -24.97
CA LYS A 290 -7.76 -6.19 -26.21
C LYS A 290 -8.79 -5.13 -25.89
N TYR A 291 -8.72 -3.98 -26.53
CA TYR A 291 -9.69 -2.91 -26.32
C TYR A 291 -10.63 -2.81 -27.51
N ASP A 292 -11.92 -2.60 -27.24
CA ASP A 292 -12.91 -2.33 -28.29
C ASP A 292 -12.73 -0.89 -28.85
N SER A 293 -13.50 -0.55 -29.89
CA SER A 293 -13.46 0.80 -30.48
C SER A 293 -13.95 1.91 -29.54
N ALA A 294 -14.61 1.56 -28.43
CA ALA A 294 -15.05 2.49 -27.40
C ALA A 294 -14.02 2.62 -26.26
N GLY A 295 -12.91 1.88 -26.31
CA GLY A 295 -11.85 1.87 -25.31
C GLY A 295 -12.18 1.03 -24.08
N ASN A 296 -13.17 0.14 -24.14
CA ASN A 296 -13.44 -0.81 -23.06
C ASN A 296 -12.45 -1.97 -23.16
N ALA A 297 -11.85 -2.33 -22.03
CA ALA A 297 -11.06 -3.54 -21.95
C ALA A 297 -11.97 -4.74 -22.16
N ILE A 298 -11.72 -5.50 -23.21
CA ILE A 298 -12.26 -6.84 -23.37
C ILE A 298 -11.31 -7.75 -22.58
N ILE A 299 -11.56 -7.84 -21.27
CA ILE A 299 -10.82 -8.70 -20.36
C ILE A 299 -11.28 -10.11 -20.64
N GLN A 300 -10.44 -10.87 -21.34
CA GLN A 300 -10.79 -12.18 -21.85
C GLN A 300 -10.13 -13.23 -20.95
N GLN A 301 -10.90 -14.24 -20.51
CA GLN A 301 -10.31 -15.41 -19.88
C GLN A 301 -9.48 -16.14 -20.95
N ILE A 302 -8.16 -15.89 -20.96
CA ILE A 302 -7.25 -16.55 -21.88
C ILE A 302 -7.06 -17.97 -21.39
N PHE A 303 -7.36 -18.95 -22.25
CA PHE A 303 -7.30 -20.36 -21.90
C PHE A 303 -5.96 -20.92 -22.40
N TYR A 304 -5.13 -21.45 -21.50
CA TYR A 304 -4.00 -22.27 -21.90
C TYR A 304 -4.52 -23.63 -22.37
N PRO A 305 -4.10 -24.14 -23.55
CA PRO A 305 -4.52 -25.46 -23.99
C PRO A 305 -4.06 -26.52 -22.98
N TYR A 306 -5.06 -27.25 -22.46
CA TYR A 306 -5.01 -28.57 -21.84
C TYR A 306 -3.61 -29.20 -21.72
N ILE A 307 -3.10 -29.33 -20.48
CA ILE A 307 -1.99 -30.25 -20.20
C ILE A 307 -2.56 -31.68 -20.24
N PRO A 308 -2.11 -32.56 -21.16
CA PRO A 308 -2.60 -33.93 -21.22
C PRO A 308 -2.30 -34.67 -19.91
N GLY A 309 -3.34 -35.00 -19.15
CA GLY A 309 -3.24 -35.77 -17.90
C GLY A 309 -3.93 -35.15 -16.68
N SER A 310 -4.38 -33.90 -16.72
CA SER A 310 -5.24 -33.37 -15.65
C SER A 310 -6.71 -33.72 -15.92
N SER A 311 -7.36 -34.38 -14.96
CA SER A 311 -8.78 -34.78 -15.05
C SER A 311 -9.75 -33.62 -14.78
N GLU A 312 -9.23 -32.44 -14.45
CA GLU A 312 -9.98 -31.22 -14.24
C GLU A 312 -9.35 -30.12 -15.10
N GLY A 313 -10.13 -29.56 -16.04
CA GLY A 313 -9.73 -28.38 -16.78
C GLY A 313 -9.74 -27.19 -15.82
N SER A 314 -8.58 -26.82 -15.28
CA SER A 314 -8.47 -25.63 -14.44
C SER A 314 -8.50 -24.38 -15.32
N TYR A 315 -9.55 -23.57 -15.15
CA TYR A 315 -9.64 -22.23 -15.69
C TYR A 315 -8.54 -21.36 -15.07
N SER A 316 -7.43 -21.14 -15.74
CA SER A 316 -6.43 -20.16 -15.28
C SER A 316 -6.48 -18.93 -16.19
N ASN A 317 -7.06 -17.84 -15.69
CA ASN A 317 -6.83 -16.53 -16.29
C ASN A 317 -5.31 -16.30 -16.32
N VAL A 318 -4.76 -15.92 -17.47
CA VAL A 318 -3.36 -15.52 -17.58
C VAL A 318 -3.18 -14.22 -16.81
N TYR A 319 -2.83 -14.39 -15.54
CA TYR A 319 -2.77 -13.33 -14.55
C TYR A 319 -1.34 -13.21 -14.06
N TYR A 320 -0.72 -12.08 -14.40
CA TYR A 320 0.63 -11.78 -13.97
C TYR A 320 0.58 -10.85 -12.76
N ASN A 321 0.91 -11.38 -11.59
CA ASN A 321 1.22 -10.57 -10.43
C ASN A 321 2.74 -10.38 -10.35
N GLY A 322 3.17 -9.15 -10.14
CA GLY A 322 4.60 -8.91 -9.98
C GLY A 322 4.92 -7.49 -9.59
N LEU A 323 6.19 -7.29 -9.24
CA LEU A 323 6.77 -5.97 -8.99
C LEU A 323 7.40 -5.44 -10.28
N PHE A 324 6.62 -4.68 -11.05
CA PHE A 324 7.02 -4.13 -12.33
C PHE A 324 7.97 -2.95 -12.15
N ILE A 325 9.05 -2.93 -12.91
CA ILE A 325 10.10 -1.91 -12.81
C ILE A 325 10.42 -1.22 -14.15
N GLY A 326 9.83 -1.66 -15.25
CA GLY A 326 10.15 -1.10 -16.55
C GLY A 326 9.47 -1.79 -17.71
N TRP A 327 9.95 -1.47 -18.90
CA TRP A 327 9.53 -2.08 -20.16
C TRP A 327 10.63 -1.94 -21.22
N ASN A 328 10.52 -2.74 -22.26
CA ASN A 328 11.22 -2.53 -23.52
C ASN A 328 10.23 -2.68 -24.70
N SER A 329 10.73 -2.81 -25.92
CA SER A 329 9.89 -2.92 -27.12
C SER A 329 8.99 -4.16 -27.16
N THR A 330 9.34 -5.22 -26.41
CA THR A 330 8.65 -6.51 -26.48
C THR A 330 8.16 -7.00 -25.12
N HIS A 331 8.64 -6.47 -24.00
CA HIS A 331 8.35 -6.98 -22.66
C HIS A 331 8.00 -5.89 -21.65
N LEU A 332 7.10 -6.23 -20.75
CA LEU A 332 7.01 -5.63 -19.41
C LEU A 332 8.07 -6.26 -18.52
N LEU A 333 8.84 -5.45 -17.82
CA LEU A 333 9.96 -5.90 -16.99
C LEU A 333 9.54 -5.89 -15.52
N LEU A 334 9.80 -7.00 -14.84
CA LEU A 334 9.45 -7.22 -13.43
C LEU A 334 10.63 -7.81 -12.66
N ILE A 335 10.57 -7.69 -11.34
CA ILE A 335 11.49 -8.38 -10.44
C ILE A 335 10.94 -9.76 -10.15
N GLU A 336 11.73 -10.79 -10.43
CA GLU A 336 11.37 -12.20 -10.22
C GLU A 336 12.43 -12.93 -9.42
N ASP A 337 12.06 -14.10 -8.91
CA ASP A 337 13.01 -15.03 -8.27
C ASP A 337 14.02 -15.55 -9.30
N ASP A 338 15.29 -15.60 -8.88
CA ASP A 338 16.34 -16.22 -9.64
C ASP A 338 16.72 -17.56 -9.01
N PHE A 339 16.89 -18.56 -9.86
CA PHE A 339 17.19 -19.92 -9.47
C PHE A 339 18.43 -20.40 -10.22
N ASN A 340 19.30 -21.13 -9.55
CA ASN A 340 20.41 -21.82 -10.22
C ASN A 340 19.91 -23.03 -11.04
N ASP A 341 20.83 -23.72 -11.71
CA ASP A 341 20.50 -24.91 -12.52
C ASP A 341 19.84 -26.03 -11.69
N ASP A 342 20.12 -26.07 -10.40
CA ASP A 342 19.55 -27.03 -9.43
C ASP A 342 18.20 -26.57 -8.85
N GLN A 343 17.61 -25.48 -9.37
CA GLN A 343 16.36 -24.86 -8.88
C GLN A 343 16.46 -24.32 -7.45
N GLU A 344 17.67 -24.06 -6.95
CA GLU A 344 17.86 -23.38 -5.67
C GLU A 344 17.73 -21.86 -5.87
N TYR A 345 16.96 -21.22 -5.00
CA TYR A 345 16.78 -19.77 -5.02
C TYR A 345 18.11 -19.06 -4.68
N ILE A 346 18.60 -18.22 -5.60
CA ILE A 346 19.88 -17.50 -5.46
C ILE A 346 19.71 -15.98 -5.30
N GLY A 347 18.48 -15.46 -5.36
CA GLY A 347 18.18 -14.04 -5.18
C GLY A 347 17.18 -13.54 -6.20
N LYS A 348 17.24 -12.25 -6.54
CA LYS A 348 16.32 -11.64 -7.51
C LYS A 348 17.02 -11.22 -8.79
N LYS A 349 16.29 -11.27 -9.90
CA LYS A 349 16.71 -10.74 -11.20
C LYS A 349 15.60 -9.91 -11.85
N VAL A 350 15.95 -9.30 -12.99
CA VAL A 350 14.97 -8.69 -13.89
C VAL A 350 14.49 -9.74 -14.88
N GLY A 351 13.21 -10.07 -14.79
CA GLY A 351 12.48 -10.89 -15.74
C GLY A 351 11.71 -10.05 -16.77
N GLY A 352 10.92 -10.74 -17.60
CA GLY A 352 10.06 -10.07 -18.57
C GLY A 352 8.84 -10.90 -18.95
N ILE A 353 7.72 -10.21 -19.17
CA ILE A 353 6.49 -10.78 -19.74
C ILE A 353 6.27 -10.13 -21.11
N GLU A 354 6.07 -10.92 -22.15
CA GLU A 354 5.83 -10.39 -23.50
C GLU A 354 4.58 -9.49 -23.55
N ILE A 355 4.72 -8.30 -24.14
CA ILE A 355 3.62 -7.34 -24.34
C ILE A 355 2.67 -7.82 -25.43
N VAL A 356 3.22 -8.43 -26.49
CA VAL A 356 2.44 -9.01 -27.56
C VAL A 356 2.36 -10.51 -27.33
N SER A 357 1.24 -10.99 -26.82
CA SER A 357 0.99 -12.43 -26.65
C SER A 357 -0.01 -12.93 -27.68
N GLN A 358 0.29 -14.05 -28.33
CA GLN A 358 -0.69 -14.80 -29.12
C GLN A 358 -1.38 -15.84 -28.24
N GLY A 359 -2.71 -15.98 -28.35
CA GLY A 359 -3.46 -16.97 -27.59
C GLY A 359 -4.85 -17.24 -28.17
N SER A 360 -5.47 -18.32 -27.73
CA SER A 360 -6.87 -18.64 -28.02
C SER A 360 -7.78 -18.02 -26.96
N TYR A 361 -8.95 -17.55 -27.38
CA TYR A 361 -10.01 -17.02 -26.52
C TYR A 361 -11.30 -17.85 -26.65
N PHE A 362 -12.08 -17.97 -25.58
CA PHE A 362 -13.39 -18.62 -25.58
C PHE A 362 -14.49 -17.66 -25.09
N ASP A 363 -15.52 -17.42 -25.92
CA ASP A 363 -16.71 -16.65 -25.55
C ASP A 363 -17.71 -17.55 -24.80
N LEU A 364 -17.64 -17.52 -23.48
CA LEU A 364 -18.47 -18.33 -22.60
C LEU A 364 -19.94 -17.86 -22.54
N ASP A 365 -20.22 -16.62 -22.94
CA ASP A 365 -21.57 -16.05 -22.96
C ASP A 365 -22.29 -16.36 -24.28
N SER A 366 -21.55 -16.80 -25.30
CA SER A 366 -22.12 -17.31 -26.53
C SER A 366 -22.64 -18.75 -26.38
N ASP A 367 -23.83 -19.01 -26.95
CA ASP A 367 -24.35 -20.37 -27.15
C ASP A 367 -24.42 -20.67 -28.66
N PRO A 368 -23.62 -21.62 -29.18
CA PRO A 368 -22.59 -22.39 -28.46
C PRO A 368 -21.36 -21.55 -28.13
N ILE A 369 -20.59 -21.97 -27.11
CA ILE A 369 -19.30 -21.37 -26.75
C ILE A 369 -18.42 -21.30 -28.00
N LYS A 370 -17.94 -20.11 -28.35
CA LYS A 370 -17.09 -19.89 -29.52
C LYS A 370 -15.63 -19.81 -29.10
N GLU A 371 -14.80 -20.66 -29.69
CA GLU A 371 -13.36 -20.51 -29.66
C GLU A 371 -12.89 -19.55 -30.78
N PHE A 372 -12.04 -18.61 -30.41
CA PHE A 372 -11.33 -17.69 -31.27
C PHE A 372 -9.84 -17.93 -31.09
N ALA A 373 -9.29 -18.87 -31.87
CA ALA A 373 -7.86 -19.13 -31.88
C ALA A 373 -7.06 -17.94 -32.46
N ASP A 374 -5.76 -17.92 -32.16
CA ASP A 374 -4.78 -16.99 -32.74
C ASP A 374 -5.09 -15.50 -32.55
N GLN A 375 -5.74 -15.13 -31.44
CA GLN A 375 -5.89 -13.73 -31.07
C GLN A 375 -4.53 -13.16 -30.66
N THR A 376 -4.27 -11.93 -31.12
CA THR A 376 -3.13 -11.13 -30.66
C THR A 376 -3.64 -10.15 -29.61
N PHE A 377 -3.03 -10.19 -28.43
CA PHE A 377 -3.19 -9.19 -27.37
C PHE A 377 -1.98 -8.27 -27.43
N ASP A 378 -2.20 -6.96 -27.51
CA ASP A 378 -1.16 -5.94 -27.67
C ASP A 378 -1.13 -4.92 -26.51
N ASP A 379 -1.97 -5.12 -25.50
CA ASP A 379 -2.06 -4.29 -24.30
C ASP A 379 -2.31 -5.17 -23.07
N PHE A 380 -2.29 -4.56 -21.89
CA PHE A 380 -2.63 -5.17 -20.62
C PHE A 380 -3.77 -4.40 -19.94
N TYR A 381 -4.64 -5.13 -19.25
CA TYR A 381 -5.56 -4.58 -18.28
C TYR A 381 -4.97 -4.71 -16.85
N ILE A 382 -5.00 -3.62 -16.09
CA ILE A 382 -4.55 -3.57 -14.70
C ILE A 382 -5.73 -3.86 -13.77
N ASN A 383 -5.70 -5.02 -13.13
CA ASN A 383 -6.72 -5.42 -12.14
C ASN A 383 -6.56 -4.62 -10.85
N TYR A 384 -5.33 -4.54 -10.38
CA TYR A 384 -4.91 -3.67 -9.29
C TYR A 384 -3.47 -3.24 -9.52
N ALA A 385 -3.10 -2.08 -8.99
CA ALA A 385 -1.72 -1.65 -8.88
C ALA A 385 -1.52 -0.83 -7.60
N ASN A 386 -0.42 -1.11 -6.89
CA ASN A 386 0.02 -0.42 -5.69
C ASN A 386 1.35 0.29 -5.95
N VAL A 387 1.42 1.54 -5.53
CA VAL A 387 2.62 2.37 -5.55
C VAL A 387 2.98 2.77 -4.13
N TYR A 388 4.28 2.84 -3.83
CA TYR A 388 4.76 3.44 -2.58
C TYR A 388 5.30 4.85 -2.85
N GLY A 389 4.74 5.85 -2.19
CA GLY A 389 5.04 7.24 -2.52
C GLY A 389 4.55 8.24 -1.49
N ASN A 390 4.96 9.49 -1.64
CA ASN A 390 4.42 10.59 -0.85
C ASN A 390 3.31 11.29 -1.66
N SER A 391 2.07 11.15 -1.21
CA SER A 391 0.96 11.99 -1.64
C SER A 391 1.12 13.36 -0.98
N VAL A 392 2.05 14.19 -1.46
CA VAL A 392 1.96 15.63 -1.17
C VAL A 392 0.73 16.11 -1.91
N SER A 393 -0.42 15.92 -1.27
CA SER A 393 -1.71 16.33 -1.76
C SER A 393 -1.59 17.80 -2.11
N VAL A 394 -1.83 18.13 -3.37
CA VAL A 394 -1.81 19.50 -3.90
C VAL A 394 -2.64 20.45 -3.01
N VAL A 395 -3.59 19.88 -2.25
CA VAL A 395 -4.39 20.55 -1.21
C VAL A 395 -3.55 21.14 -0.07
N ARG A 396 -2.51 20.46 0.44
CA ARG A 396 -1.65 21.04 1.50
C ARG A 396 -0.77 22.17 0.99
N ALA A 397 -0.29 22.09 -0.25
CA ALA A 397 0.42 23.20 -0.88
C ALA A 397 -0.51 24.41 -1.07
N ALA A 398 -1.77 24.18 -1.49
CA ALA A 398 -2.78 25.24 -1.61
C ALA A 398 -3.15 25.86 -0.25
N LEU A 399 -3.34 25.04 0.80
CA LEU A 399 -3.61 25.53 2.16
C LEU A 399 -2.42 26.27 2.77
N GLY A 400 -1.19 25.82 2.52
CA GLY A 400 0.03 26.53 2.91
C GLY A 400 0.16 27.88 2.19
N LEU A 401 -0.25 27.97 0.93
CA LEU A 401 -0.30 29.22 0.17
C LEU A 401 -1.37 30.16 0.71
N ILE A 402 -2.55 29.64 1.08
CA ILE A 402 -3.62 30.40 1.74
C ILE A 402 -3.15 30.94 3.11
N ALA A 403 -2.46 30.12 3.91
CA ALA A 403 -1.88 30.57 5.18
C ALA A 403 -0.81 31.65 4.98
N ALA A 404 0.07 31.49 4.00
CA ALA A 404 1.11 32.48 3.68
C ALA A 404 0.56 33.79 3.13
N VAL A 405 -0.54 33.73 2.36
CA VAL A 405 -1.13 34.91 1.70
C VAL A 405 -2.17 35.63 2.58
N LEU A 406 -2.88 34.93 3.46
CA LEU A 406 -3.94 35.54 4.29
C LEU A 406 -3.56 35.71 5.75
N VAL A 407 -2.86 34.74 6.36
CA VAL A 407 -2.60 34.73 7.81
C VAL A 407 -1.38 35.57 8.16
N LEU A 408 -0.32 35.48 7.36
CA LEU A 408 0.92 36.24 7.57
C LEU A 408 0.72 37.77 7.46
N PRO A 409 0.02 38.31 6.45
CA PRO A 409 -0.27 39.74 6.39
C PRO A 409 -1.22 40.22 7.50
N ALA A 410 -2.12 39.36 7.98
CA ALA A 410 -3.03 39.68 9.08
C ALA A 410 -2.36 39.65 10.47
N LEU A 411 -1.20 39.00 10.60
CA LEU A 411 -0.34 39.03 11.81
C LEU A 411 0.66 40.19 11.79
N LEU A 412 0.94 40.76 10.61
CA LEU A 412 1.84 41.90 10.42
C LEU A 412 1.11 43.26 10.44
N LEU A 413 -0.22 43.26 10.52
CA LEU A 413 -1.12 44.40 10.71
C LEU A 413 -1.70 44.36 12.12
#